data_AF-A0A0C3KR62-F1
#
_entry.id   AF-A0A0C3KR62-F1
#
_cell.length_a   1.000
_cell.length_b   1.000
_cell.length_c   1.000
_cell.angle_alpha   90.00
_cell.angle_beta   90.00
_cell.angle_gamma   90.00
#
_symmetry.space_group_name_H-M   'P 1'
#
loop_
_entity.id
_entity.type
_entity.pdbx_description
1 polymer ?
#
loop_
_entity_poly.entity_id
_entity_poly.type
_entity_poly.pdbx_seq_one_letter_code
_entity_poly.pdbx_strand_id
1 'polypeptide(L)'
;EQTSYVTFDLGNIDQNLLLNASSCKLIGLDTPTPYLQLPGITMRGTHDTLIGSELVFADGRGEPNSALHLSSLSELILVSSRP
;
A
#
# COMPACT_ATOMS: atom_id res chain seq x y z
N GLU A 1 13.86 13.17 12.16
CA GLU A 1 13.53 11.93 11.43
C GLU A 1 12.26 12.17 10.64
N GLN A 2 12.21 11.76 9.37
CA GLN A 2 11.07 12.03 8.49
C GLN A 2 10.48 10.69 8.04
N THR A 3 9.25 10.42 8.46
CA THR A 3 8.49 9.25 8.01
C THR A 3 7.87 9.54 6.65
N SER A 4 8.01 8.62 5.72
CA SER A 4 7.34 8.66 4.42
C SER A 4 6.39 7.47 4.31
N TYR A 5 5.23 7.69 3.70
CA TYR A 5 4.26 6.64 3.39
C TYR A 5 4.32 6.34 1.90
N VAL A 6 4.22 5.06 1.55
CA VAL A 6 4.15 4.59 0.17
C VAL A 6 2.96 3.68 0.00
N THR A 7 2.29 3.80 -1.14
CA THR A 7 1.13 2.99 -1.48
C THR A 7 1.53 1.96 -2.53
N PHE A 8 1.10 0.72 -2.32
CA PHE A 8 1.36 -0.39 -3.23
C PHE A 8 0.12 -0.68 -4.05
N ASP A 9 0.19 -0.46 -5.36
CA ASP A 9 -0.77 -1.03 -6.30
C ASP A 9 -0.35 -2.47 -6.62
N LEU A 10 -1.14 -3.44 -6.13
CA LEU A 10 -0.87 -4.88 -6.29
C LEU A 10 -1.65 -5.51 -7.44
N GLY A 11 -2.46 -4.72 -8.16
CA GLY A 11 -3.33 -5.21 -9.22
C GLY A 11 -4.28 -6.32 -8.73
N ASN A 12 -4.50 -7.33 -9.57
CA ASN A 12 -5.40 -8.45 -9.29
C ASN A 12 -4.68 -9.59 -8.55
N ILE A 13 -4.37 -9.37 -7.27
CA ILE A 13 -3.83 -10.40 -6.38
C ILE A 13 -4.97 -11.08 -5.59
N ASP A 14 -4.81 -12.36 -5.28
CA ASP A 14 -5.76 -13.08 -4.42
C ASP A 14 -5.84 -12.40 -3.04
N GLN A 15 -7.03 -11.90 -2.70
CA GLN A 15 -7.27 -11.25 -1.41
C GLN A 15 -7.01 -12.19 -0.23
N ASN A 16 -7.26 -13.49 -0.36
CA ASN A 16 -6.96 -14.44 0.71
C ASN A 16 -5.45 -14.53 0.96
N LEU A 17 -4.62 -14.37 -0.07
CA LEU A 17 -3.17 -14.38 0.09
C LEU A 17 -2.71 -13.13 0.87
N LEU A 18 -3.32 -11.96 0.63
CA LEU A 18 -3.02 -10.74 1.37
C LEU A 18 -3.47 -10.83 2.84
N LEU A 19 -4.71 -11.26 3.08
CA LEU A 19 -5.31 -11.31 4.42
C LEU A 19 -4.63 -12.36 5.32
N ASN A 20 -4.11 -13.43 4.74
CA ASN A 20 -3.45 -14.51 5.47
C ASN A 20 -1.92 -14.45 5.39
N ALA A 21 -1.35 -13.35 4.87
CA ALA A 21 0.10 -13.21 4.78
C ALA A 21 0.70 -13.11 6.20
N SER A 22 1.38 -14.17 6.63
CA SER A 22 2.10 -14.20 7.92
C SER A 22 3.38 -13.37 7.91
N SER A 23 3.85 -12.96 6.74
CA SER A 23 5.02 -12.11 6.58
C SER A 23 4.93 -11.28 5.32
N CYS A 24 5.58 -10.13 5.35
CA CYS A 24 5.77 -9.25 4.20
C CYS A 24 7.23 -8.78 4.22
N LYS A 25 7.93 -8.96 3.11
CA LYS A 25 9.30 -8.45 2.95
C LYS A 25 9.35 -7.52 1.77
N LEU A 26 10.00 -6.39 2.00
CA LEU A 26 10.21 -5.37 1.00
C LEU A 26 11.72 -5.21 0.78
N ILE A 27 12.14 -5.32 -0.47
CA ILE A 27 13.55 -5.39 -0.85
C ILE A 27 13.83 -4.30 -1.87
N GLY A 28 14.87 -3.49 -1.63
CA GLY A 28 15.37 -2.52 -2.60
C GLY A 28 14.42 -1.34 -2.86
N LEU A 29 13.79 -0.79 -1.82
CA LEU A 29 12.95 0.43 -1.92
C LEU A 29 13.70 1.66 -2.45
N ASP A 30 15.01 1.66 -2.30
CA ASP A 30 15.95 2.68 -2.77
C ASP A 30 16.41 2.43 -4.22
N THR A 31 15.96 1.34 -4.83
CA THR A 31 16.33 0.97 -6.20
C THR A 31 15.16 1.25 -7.15
N PRO A 32 15.42 1.46 -8.46
CA PRO A 32 14.34 1.62 -9.44
C PRO A 32 13.41 0.39 -9.58
N THR A 33 13.76 -0.74 -8.98
CA THR A 33 13.04 -2.01 -9.15
C THR A 33 12.93 -2.75 -7.80
N PRO A 34 12.03 -2.28 -6.91
CA PRO A 34 11.81 -2.94 -5.63
C PRO A 34 11.13 -4.29 -5.81
N TYR A 35 11.17 -5.13 -4.78
CA TYR A 35 10.43 -6.38 -4.74
C TYR A 35 9.61 -6.48 -3.46
N LEU A 36 8.37 -6.95 -3.63
CA LEU A 36 7.49 -7.36 -2.55
C LEU A 36 7.44 -8.88 -2.52
N GLN A 37 7.77 -9.46 -1.38
CA GLN A 37 7.66 -10.90 -1.14
C GLN A 37 6.62 -11.17 -0.06
N LEU A 38 5.61 -11.96 -0.44
CA LEU A 38 4.60 -12.54 0.43
C LEU A 38 4.79 -14.07 0.40
N PRO A 39 4.16 -14.84 1.31
CA PRO A 39 4.24 -16.29 1.27
C PRO A 39 3.75 -16.84 -0.08
N GLY A 40 4.65 -17.54 -0.80
CA GLY A 40 4.32 -18.17 -2.07
C GLY A 40 4.33 -17.27 -3.31
N ILE A 41 4.55 -15.95 -3.17
CA ILE A 41 4.64 -15.03 -4.32
C ILE A 41 5.74 -13.98 -4.13
N THR A 42 6.46 -13.69 -5.20
CA THR A 42 7.40 -12.58 -5.27
C THR A 42 7.01 -11.69 -6.44
N MET A 43 6.75 -10.42 -6.15
CA MET A 43 6.33 -9.42 -7.12
C MET A 43 7.47 -8.43 -7.33
N ARG A 44 7.77 -8.13 -8.59
CA ARG A 44 8.66 -7.04 -8.99
C ARG A 44 7.83 -5.76 -9.13
N GLY A 45 8.26 -4.69 -8.49
CA GLY A 45 7.62 -3.38 -8.58
C GLY A 45 8.40 -2.37 -9.41
N THR A 46 7.77 -1.23 -9.63
CA THR A 46 8.33 -0.01 -10.19
C THR A 46 7.90 1.16 -9.31
N HIS A 47 8.72 2.22 -9.27
CA HIS A 47 8.32 3.47 -8.62
C HIS A 47 7.57 4.34 -9.60
N ASP A 48 6.30 4.61 -9.30
CA ASP A 48 5.46 5.50 -10.10
C ASP A 48 4.98 6.68 -9.24
N THR A 49 5.09 7.90 -9.77
CA THR A 49 4.60 9.11 -9.12
C THR A 49 3.20 9.43 -9.63
N LEU A 50 2.22 9.45 -8.73
CA LEU A 50 0.84 9.77 -9.07
C LEU A 50 0.68 11.25 -9.43
N ILE A 51 -0.24 11.54 -10.34
CA ILE A 51 -0.70 12.92 -10.58
C ILE A 51 -1.71 13.28 -9.50
N GLY A 52 -1.37 14.23 -8.64
CA GLY A 52 -2.24 14.71 -7.57
C GLY A 52 -1.76 14.29 -6.18
N SER A 53 -2.70 14.20 -5.24
CA SER A 53 -2.43 13.86 -3.85
C SER A 53 -3.27 12.67 -3.41
N GLU A 54 -2.68 11.76 -2.66
CA GLU A 54 -3.39 10.73 -1.93
C GLU A 54 -3.81 11.24 -0.55
N LEU A 55 -5.05 10.98 -0.15
CA LEU A 55 -5.57 11.35 1.16
C LEU A 55 -5.87 10.09 1.95
N VAL A 56 -5.15 9.90 3.06
CA VAL A 56 -5.35 8.77 3.98
C VAL A 56 -6.03 9.28 5.23
N PHE A 57 -7.21 8.74 5.53
CA PHE A 57 -7.94 9.02 6.76
C PHE A 57 -7.70 7.89 7.76
N ALA A 58 -7.15 8.19 8.93
CA ALA A 58 -6.96 7.24 10.03
C ALA A 58 -7.82 7.65 11.23
N ASP A 59 -8.41 6.68 11.92
CA ASP A 59 -9.30 6.88 13.07
C ASP A 59 -8.52 7.29 14.33
N GLY A 60 -7.95 8.50 14.32
CA GLY A 60 -7.60 9.37 15.47
C GLY A 60 -6.73 8.82 16.62
N ARG A 61 -6.48 7.53 16.70
CA ARG A 61 -5.62 6.87 17.67
C ARG A 61 -4.22 6.93 17.08
N GLY A 62 -3.49 7.98 17.46
CA GLY A 62 -2.14 8.31 17.00
C GLY A 62 -1.07 7.29 17.40
N GLU A 63 -1.30 6.01 17.10
CA GLU A 63 -0.30 4.96 17.18
C GLU A 63 0.14 4.63 15.74
N PRO A 64 1.43 4.81 15.39
CA PRO A 64 1.94 4.66 14.03
C PRO A 64 1.93 3.22 13.48
N ASN A 65 1.39 2.24 14.22
CA ASN A 65 1.49 0.81 13.93
C ASN A 65 0.17 0.08 13.68
N SER A 66 -0.95 0.80 13.53
CA SER A 66 -2.25 0.18 13.29
C SER A 66 -2.88 0.73 12.02
N ALA A 67 -2.29 0.42 10.86
CA ALA A 67 -3.02 0.50 9.62
C ALA A 67 -4.25 -0.42 9.77
N LEU A 68 -5.44 0.17 9.71
CA LEU A 68 -6.69 -0.53 9.91
C LEU A 68 -6.77 -1.71 8.92
N HIS A 69 -7.05 -2.89 9.45
CA HIS A 69 -7.44 -4.06 8.68
C HIS A 69 -8.80 -3.77 8.03
N LEU A 70 -8.80 -3.12 6.87
CA LEU A 70 -9.98 -2.97 6.03
C LEU A 70 -10.03 -4.20 5.11
N SER A 71 -10.80 -5.20 5.51
CA SER A 71 -11.11 -6.41 4.74
C SER A 71 -11.86 -6.17 3.43
N SER A 72 -11.96 -4.92 2.95
CA SER A 72 -12.66 -4.55 1.73
C SER A 72 -12.25 -3.15 1.27
N LEU A 73 -11.14 -3.01 0.54
CA LEU A 73 -10.83 -1.76 -0.18
C LEU A 73 -11.28 -1.86 -1.64
N SER A 74 -12.59 -2.00 -1.83
CA SER A 74 -13.28 -1.80 -3.10
C SER A 74 -13.72 -0.35 -3.34
N GLU A 75 -13.43 0.59 -2.43
CA GLU A 75 -13.84 1.99 -2.58
C GLU A 75 -12.73 2.95 -2.17
N LEU A 76 -11.81 3.21 -3.10
CA LEU A 76 -11.07 4.47 -3.10
C LEU A 76 -12.03 5.55 -3.65
N ILE A 77 -12.62 6.36 -2.77
CA ILE A 77 -13.47 7.48 -3.20
C ILE A 77 -12.56 8.57 -3.77
N LEU A 78 -12.48 8.63 -5.10
CA LEU A 78 -11.87 9.74 -5.82
C LEU A 78 -12.81 10.94 -5.80
N VAL A 79 -12.63 11.86 -4.84
CA VAL A 79 -13.30 13.17 -4.89
C VAL A 79 -12.51 14.08 -5.84
N SER A 80 -12.91 14.09 -7.12
CA SER A 80 -12.48 15.12 -8.06
C SER A 80 -13.38 16.34 -7.91
N SER A 81 -12.94 17.35 -7.18
CA SER A 81 -13.42 18.72 -7.42
C SER A 81 -12.47 19.40 -8.40
N ARG A 82 -13.01 19.78 -9.56
CA ARG A 82 -12.44 20.83 -10.39
C ARG A 82 -13.47 21.96 -10.50
N PRO A 83 -13.01 23.21 -10.60
CA PRO A 83 -13.77 24.43 -10.26
C PRO A 83 -15.00 24.66 -11.14
#